data_AF-A0A1V4Z426-F1
#
_entry.id   AF-A0A1V4Z426-F1
#
_cell.length_a   1.000
_cell.length_b   1.000
_cell.length_c   1.000
_cell.angle_alpha   90.00
_cell.angle_beta   90.00
_cell.angle_gamma   90.00
#
_symmetry.space_group_name_H-M   'P 1'
#
loop_
_entity.id
_entity.type
_entity.pdbx_description
1 polymer ?
#
loop_
_entity_poly.entity_id
_entity_poly.type
_entity_poly.pdbx_seq_one_letter_code
_entity_poly.pdbx_strand_id
1 'polypeptide(L)'
;MDHVVYVSRSLKELDKLIAGGRSMLVRGSTGKKVPYGKVNAGDRLFFATGNSTRNVVKAAASAGEVYDSPKLSGIEPECLLAGHASELQLSDVEMAKWSVKKYLTLIALQDFSPIVPFSIAARGDGETDDWIVLDNIDEIIE
;
A
#
# COMPACT_ATOMS: atom_id res chain seq x y z
N MET A 1 1.67 13.06 -7.75
CA MET A 1 2.66 12.92 -6.68
C MET A 1 3.21 11.52 -6.71
N ASP A 2 4.34 11.30 -6.02
CA ASP A 2 4.95 10.00 -5.89
C ASP A 2 4.71 9.43 -4.49
N HIS A 3 4.64 8.12 -4.42
CA HIS A 3 4.51 7.40 -3.17
C HIS A 3 5.44 6.20 -3.14
N VAL A 4 6.04 5.94 -2.00
CA VAL A 4 6.69 4.66 -1.73
C VAL A 4 5.75 3.84 -0.88
N VAL A 5 5.42 2.65 -1.37
CA VAL A 5 4.57 1.68 -0.68
C VAL A 5 5.47 0.55 -0.21
N TYR A 6 5.62 0.42 1.11
CA TYR A 6 6.30 -0.73 1.68
C TYR A 6 5.36 -1.92 1.70
N VAL A 7 5.80 -3.02 1.11
CA VAL A 7 5.05 -4.26 1.03
C VAL A 7 5.72 -5.36 1.84
N SER A 8 4.90 -6.17 2.49
CA SER A 8 5.39 -7.19 3.43
C SER A 8 6.17 -8.30 2.72
N ARG A 9 7.44 -8.45 3.09
CA ARG A 9 8.29 -9.57 2.64
C ARG A 9 7.81 -10.91 3.18
N SER A 10 7.41 -10.96 4.46
CA SER A 10 6.98 -12.20 5.11
C SER A 10 5.67 -12.74 4.52
N LEU A 11 4.79 -11.84 4.06
CA LEU A 11 3.52 -12.19 3.42
C LEU A 11 3.61 -12.30 1.89
N LYS A 12 4.80 -12.07 1.32
CA LYS A 12 5.05 -12.08 -0.13
C LYS A 12 4.06 -11.21 -0.91
N GLU A 13 3.72 -10.04 -0.36
CA GLU A 13 2.70 -9.15 -0.93
C GLU A 13 3.07 -8.70 -2.35
N LEU A 14 4.36 -8.42 -2.60
CA LEU A 14 4.85 -8.08 -3.94
C LEU A 14 4.62 -9.22 -4.96
N ASP A 15 4.92 -10.46 -4.57
CA ASP A 15 4.79 -11.61 -5.48
C ASP A 15 3.31 -11.83 -5.87
N LYS A 16 2.38 -11.60 -4.93
CA LYS A 16 0.94 -11.68 -5.20
C LYS A 16 0.45 -10.60 -6.16
N LEU A 17 1.00 -9.39 -6.05
CA LEU A 17 0.71 -8.29 -6.98
C LEU A 17 1.24 -8.61 -8.39
N ILE A 18 2.48 -9.11 -8.48
CA ILE A 18 3.10 -9.51 -9.75
C ILE A 18 2.34 -10.67 -10.42
N ALA A 19 1.82 -11.61 -9.63
CA ALA A 19 1.01 -12.70 -10.15
C ALA A 19 -0.35 -12.25 -10.75
N GLY A 20 -0.72 -10.98 -10.58
CA GLY A 20 -1.92 -10.37 -11.17
C GLY A 20 -3.23 -10.72 -10.47
N GLY A 21 -3.19 -11.45 -9.35
CA GLY A 21 -4.39 -11.74 -8.57
C GLY A 21 -4.89 -10.51 -7.81
N ARG A 22 -3.97 -9.74 -7.23
CA ARG A 22 -4.33 -8.55 -6.43
C ARG A 22 -4.27 -7.28 -7.29
N SER A 23 -5.40 -6.61 -7.44
CA SER A 23 -5.54 -5.35 -8.19
C SER A 23 -5.84 -4.14 -7.29
N MET A 24 -5.95 -4.34 -5.97
CA MET A 24 -6.22 -3.28 -5.02
C MET A 24 -5.32 -3.40 -3.78
N LEU A 25 -4.92 -2.25 -3.22
CA LEU A 25 -4.27 -2.15 -1.93
C LEU A 25 -5.25 -1.71 -0.85
N VAL A 26 -4.98 -2.14 0.38
CA VAL A 26 -5.57 -1.56 1.58
C VAL A 26 -4.49 -1.13 2.56
N ARG A 27 -4.68 0.03 3.17
CA ARG A 27 -3.95 0.48 4.35
C ARG A 27 -4.94 0.99 5.37
N GLY A 28 -4.60 0.84 6.66
CA GLY A 28 -5.53 1.14 7.73
C GLY A 28 -4.88 1.50 9.04
N SER A 29 -5.51 2.42 9.76
CA SER A 29 -5.02 2.93 11.03
C SER A 29 -6.15 3.27 12.01
N THR A 30 -5.80 3.48 13.28
CA THR A 30 -6.76 3.91 14.31
C THR A 30 -7.21 5.36 14.12
N GLY A 31 -6.33 6.21 13.58
CA GLY A 31 -6.62 7.58 13.17
C GLY A 31 -6.52 7.76 11.65
N LYS A 32 -6.64 9.00 11.16
CA LYS A 32 -6.44 9.35 9.75
C LYS A 32 -4.93 9.51 9.46
N LYS A 33 -4.22 8.40 9.34
CA LYS A 33 -2.78 8.40 8.97
C LYS A 33 -2.63 8.16 7.47
N VAL A 34 -1.49 8.59 6.92
CA VAL A 34 -1.08 8.28 5.55
C VAL A 34 -1.26 6.78 5.29
N PRO A 35 -1.89 6.36 4.18
CA PRO A 35 -2.26 7.14 2.99
C PRO A 35 -3.58 7.95 3.04
N TYR A 36 -4.32 7.93 4.15
CA TYR A 36 -5.64 8.57 4.23
C TYR A 36 -5.62 10.05 3.83
N GLY A 37 -6.42 10.42 2.82
CA GLY A 37 -6.54 11.77 2.29
C GLY A 37 -5.28 12.31 1.60
N LYS A 38 -4.33 11.43 1.25
CA LYS A 38 -3.03 11.80 0.67
C LYS A 38 -2.70 11.13 -0.65
N VAL A 39 -3.52 10.19 -1.11
CA VAL A 39 -3.36 9.50 -2.39
C VAL A 39 -4.54 9.88 -3.27
N ASN A 40 -4.26 10.25 -4.50
CA ASN A 40 -5.27 10.61 -5.50
C ASN A 40 -5.14 9.69 -6.71
N ALA A 41 -6.23 9.57 -7.46
CA ALA A 41 -6.18 8.93 -8.76
C ALA A 41 -5.14 9.61 -9.66
N GLY A 42 -4.30 8.80 -10.31
CA GLY A 42 -3.19 9.23 -11.15
C GLY A 42 -1.85 9.39 -10.43
N ASP A 43 -1.79 9.30 -9.09
CA ASP A 43 -0.52 9.33 -8.37
C ASP A 43 0.34 8.08 -8.67
N ARG A 44 1.67 8.23 -8.66
CA ARG A 44 2.61 7.13 -8.96
C ARG A 44 2.98 6.39 -7.68
N LEU A 45 2.83 5.07 -7.70
CA LEU A 45 3.12 4.19 -6.58
C LEU A 45 4.36 3.36 -6.88
N PHE A 46 5.38 3.45 -6.03
CA PHE A 46 6.63 2.70 -6.12
C PHE A 46 6.68 1.67 -4.99
N PHE A 47 6.74 0.39 -5.35
CA PHE A 47 6.65 -0.71 -4.40
C PHE A 47 8.03 -1.13 -3.93
N ALA A 48 8.30 -0.87 -2.65
CA ALA A 48 9.56 -1.16 -2.01
C ALA A 48 9.47 -2.39 -1.11
N THR A 49 10.51 -3.21 -1.16
CA THR A 49 10.76 -4.26 -0.18
C THR A 49 12.02 -3.91 0.58
N GLY A 50 11.95 -3.82 1.90
CA GLY A 50 13.04 -3.26 2.71
C GLY A 50 13.39 -4.03 3.98
N ASN A 51 14.52 -3.65 4.59
CA ASN A 51 14.79 -3.78 6.02
C ASN A 51 15.47 -2.48 6.49
N SER A 52 15.84 -2.39 7.77
CA SER A 52 16.46 -1.19 8.37
C SER A 52 17.73 -0.67 7.67
N THR A 53 18.32 -1.42 6.74
CA THR A 53 19.59 -1.08 6.06
C THR A 53 19.46 -0.88 4.55
N ARG A 54 18.44 -1.42 3.89
CA ARG A 54 18.23 -1.28 2.44
C ARG A 54 16.77 -1.37 2.07
N ASN A 55 16.29 -0.35 1.35
CA ASN A 55 14.98 -0.30 0.73
C ASN A 55 15.15 -0.39 -0.79
N VAL A 56 14.58 -1.43 -1.41
CA VAL A 56 14.70 -1.66 -2.84
C VAL A 56 13.32 -1.61 -3.47
N VAL A 57 13.14 -0.66 -4.39
CA VAL A 57 11.95 -0.54 -5.24
C VAL A 57 12.05 -1.57 -6.36
N LYS A 58 10.96 -2.28 -6.63
CA LYS A 58 10.94 -3.40 -7.60
C LYS A 58 9.77 -3.39 -8.57
N ALA A 59 8.72 -2.63 -8.27
CA ALA A 59 7.56 -2.48 -9.14
C ALA A 59 7.00 -1.07 -9.03
N ALA A 60 6.20 -0.69 -10.02
CA ALA A 60 5.45 0.56 -10.02
C ALA A 60 4.02 0.33 -10.53
N ALA A 61 3.14 1.24 -10.15
CA ALA A 61 1.77 1.35 -10.67
C ALA A 61 1.31 2.82 -10.61
N SER A 62 0.19 3.12 -11.24
CA SER A 62 -0.59 4.32 -10.95
C SER A 62 -1.76 4.00 -10.02
N ALA A 63 -2.05 4.91 -9.10
CA ALA A 63 -3.26 4.85 -8.28
C ALA A 63 -4.49 5.07 -9.19
N GLY A 64 -5.42 4.12 -9.17
CA GLY A 64 -6.71 4.24 -9.81
C GLY A 64 -7.73 4.94 -8.91
N GLU A 65 -8.92 4.35 -8.79
CA GLU A 65 -9.90 4.80 -7.81
C GLU A 65 -9.35 4.66 -6.38
N VAL A 66 -9.48 5.73 -5.60
CA VAL A 66 -9.07 5.78 -4.19
C VAL A 66 -10.30 6.04 -3.34
N TYR A 67 -10.50 5.20 -2.33
CA TYR A 67 -11.59 5.33 -1.38
C TYR A 67 -11.05 5.43 0.05
N ASP A 68 -11.29 6.58 0.68
CA ASP A 68 -11.04 6.81 2.09
C ASP A 68 -12.35 6.65 2.88
N SER A 69 -12.40 5.62 3.74
CA SER A 69 -13.58 5.36 4.54
C SER A 69 -13.88 6.47 5.58
N PRO A 70 -15.15 6.63 5.99
CA PRO A 70 -15.45 7.32 7.24
C PRO A 70 -14.88 6.52 8.43
N LYS A 71 -15.09 7.02 9.66
CA LYS A 71 -14.72 6.27 10.86
C LYS A 71 -15.57 5.00 10.95
N LEU A 72 -14.93 3.85 10.83
CA LEU A 72 -15.52 2.52 10.91
C LEU A 72 -15.59 2.02 12.36
N SER A 73 -16.55 1.15 12.62
CA SER A 73 -16.90 0.60 13.92
C SER A 73 -17.58 -0.77 13.80
N GLY A 74 -17.51 -1.58 14.85
CA GLY A 74 -18.09 -2.93 14.85
C GLY A 74 -17.58 -3.78 13.68
N ILE A 75 -18.51 -4.30 12.87
CA ILE A 75 -18.24 -5.15 11.70
C ILE A 75 -17.99 -4.35 10.40
N GLU A 76 -18.10 -3.02 10.42
CA GLU A 76 -17.99 -2.20 9.21
C GLU A 76 -16.66 -2.39 8.44
N PRO A 77 -15.48 -2.51 9.10
CA PRO A 77 -14.24 -2.80 8.39
C PRO A 77 -14.27 -4.17 7.69
N GLU A 78 -14.79 -5.19 8.35
CA GLU A 78 -14.90 -6.55 7.79
C GLU A 78 -15.82 -6.55 6.58
N CYS A 79 -16.97 -5.89 6.65
CA CYS A 79 -17.90 -5.75 5.53
C CYS A 79 -17.26 -5.02 4.35
N LEU A 80 -16.52 -3.93 4.60
CA LEU A 80 -15.83 -3.17 3.56
C LEU A 80 -14.77 -4.03 2.85
N LEU A 81 -13.94 -4.74 3.62
CA LEU A 81 -12.92 -5.63 3.06
C LEU A 81 -13.55 -6.80 2.28
N ALA A 82 -14.63 -7.39 2.80
CA ALA A 82 -15.34 -8.47 2.14
C ALA A 82 -15.98 -8.02 0.81
N GLY A 83 -16.49 -6.78 0.74
CA GLY A 83 -17.02 -6.19 -0.49
C GLY A 83 -15.99 -6.09 -1.62
N HIS A 84 -14.70 -5.99 -1.28
CA HIS A 84 -13.59 -5.90 -2.23
C HIS A 84 -12.69 -7.15 -2.23
N ALA A 85 -13.18 -8.29 -1.74
CA ALA A 85 -12.36 -9.49 -1.53
C ALA A 85 -11.69 -10.01 -2.82
N SER A 86 -12.38 -9.90 -3.96
CA SER A 86 -11.85 -10.35 -5.26
C SER A 86 -10.67 -9.51 -5.76
N GLU A 87 -10.68 -8.20 -5.48
CA GLU A 87 -9.66 -7.22 -5.87
C GLU A 87 -8.49 -7.21 -4.88
N LEU A 88 -8.79 -7.32 -3.58
CA LEU A 88 -7.80 -7.28 -2.50
C LEU A 88 -7.07 -8.61 -2.33
N GLN A 89 -7.73 -9.76 -2.55
CA GLN A 89 -7.17 -11.10 -2.33
C GLN A 89 -6.34 -11.21 -1.04
N LEU A 90 -6.92 -10.77 0.09
CA LEU A 90 -6.25 -10.80 1.38
C LEU A 90 -6.11 -12.23 1.88
N SER A 91 -4.96 -12.55 2.47
CA SER A 91 -4.84 -13.71 3.35
C SER A 91 -5.58 -13.49 4.66
N ASP A 92 -5.88 -14.55 5.40
CA ASP A 92 -6.54 -14.46 6.71
C ASP A 92 -5.77 -13.56 7.69
N VAL A 93 -4.44 -13.57 7.62
CA VAL A 93 -3.56 -12.70 8.43
C VAL A 93 -3.74 -11.23 8.06
N GLU A 94 -3.83 -10.91 6.76
CA GLU A 94 -4.06 -9.54 6.29
C GLU A 94 -5.48 -9.08 6.62
N MET A 95 -6.48 -9.96 6.43
CA MET A 95 -7.87 -9.69 6.81
C MET A 95 -7.96 -9.33 8.29
N ALA A 96 -7.42 -10.16 9.18
CA ALA A 96 -7.39 -9.88 10.61
C ALA A 96 -6.65 -8.59 10.97
N LYS A 97 -5.55 -8.26 10.26
CA LYS A 97 -4.79 -7.01 10.45
C LYS A 97 -5.65 -5.77 10.15
N TRP A 98 -6.42 -5.80 9.07
CA TRP A 98 -7.15 -4.63 8.57
C TRP A 98 -8.56 -4.49 9.17
N SER A 99 -9.22 -5.60 9.51
CA SER A 99 -10.57 -5.61 10.10
C SER A 99 -10.69 -4.90 11.46
N VAL A 100 -9.58 -4.71 12.17
CA VAL A 100 -9.56 -4.00 13.46
C VAL A 100 -9.28 -2.48 13.33
N LYS A 101 -9.10 -1.97 12.11
CA LYS A 101 -8.76 -0.56 11.87
C LYS A 101 -10.02 0.30 11.75
N LYS A 102 -9.92 1.54 12.25
CA LYS A 102 -11.04 2.50 12.27
C LYS A 102 -11.13 3.34 11.00
N TYR A 103 -10.04 3.45 10.26
CA TYR A 103 -10.00 4.10 8.96
C TYR A 103 -9.22 3.19 8.03
N LEU A 104 -9.84 2.88 6.90
CA LEU A 104 -9.26 2.17 5.78
C LEU A 104 -9.20 3.08 4.55
N THR A 105 -8.10 2.97 3.82
CA THR A 105 -7.89 3.55 2.50
C THR A 105 -7.73 2.39 1.52
N LEU A 106 -8.63 2.32 0.53
CA LEU A 106 -8.60 1.36 -0.56
C LEU A 106 -8.08 2.05 -1.82
N ILE A 107 -7.13 1.45 -2.51
CA ILE A 107 -6.48 2.05 -3.69
C ILE A 107 -6.44 1.01 -4.78
N ALA A 108 -7.24 1.20 -5.84
CA ALA A 108 -7.12 0.40 -7.05
C ALA A 108 -5.76 0.65 -7.71
N LEU A 109 -5.19 -0.39 -8.31
CA LEU A 109 -3.93 -0.32 -9.03
C LEU A 109 -4.18 -0.36 -10.53
N GLN A 110 -3.54 0.54 -11.25
CA GLN A 110 -3.53 0.59 -12.70
C GLN A 110 -2.09 0.41 -13.20
N ASP A 111 -1.93 -0.27 -14.33
CA ASP A 111 -0.65 -0.48 -15.01
C ASP A 111 0.46 -1.02 -14.09
N PHE A 112 0.08 -1.87 -13.14
CA PHE A 112 1.04 -2.50 -12.23
C PHE A 112 2.06 -3.33 -13.03
N SER A 113 3.34 -3.04 -12.85
CA SER A 113 4.41 -3.71 -13.56
C SER A 113 5.70 -3.80 -12.74
N PRO A 114 6.47 -4.90 -12.85
CA PRO A 114 7.84 -4.93 -12.40
C PRO A 114 8.68 -3.90 -13.15
N ILE A 115 9.61 -3.25 -12.46
CA ILE A 115 10.54 -2.27 -13.03
C ILE A 115 11.98 -2.71 -12.77
N VAL A 116 12.95 -2.04 -13.42
CA VAL A 116 14.37 -2.22 -13.08
C VAL A 116 14.57 -1.81 -11.63
N PRO A 117 15.00 -2.72 -10.73
CA PRO A 117 15.09 -2.40 -9.32
C PRO A 117 16.14 -1.32 -9.03
N PHE A 118 15.82 -0.43 -8.11
CA PHE A 118 16.75 0.59 -7.60
C PHE A 118 16.63 0.75 -6.09
N SER A 119 17.70 1.23 -5.47
CA SER A 119 17.76 1.49 -4.03
C SER A 119 17.29 2.91 -3.74
N ILE A 120 16.65 3.08 -2.59
CA ILE A 120 16.28 4.40 -2.07
C ILE A 120 16.80 4.57 -0.66
N ALA A 121 17.15 5.81 -0.32
CA ALA A 121 17.53 6.20 1.02
C ALA A 121 16.40 5.85 2.00
N ALA A 122 16.75 5.31 3.18
CA ALA A 122 15.76 5.05 4.21
C ALA A 122 15.11 6.37 4.67
N ARG A 123 13.79 6.47 4.47
CA ARG A 123 12.95 7.51 5.06
C ARG A 123 11.90 6.82 5.93
N GLY A 124 11.89 7.12 7.22
CA GLY A 124 11.07 6.42 8.22
C GLY A 124 11.79 5.23 8.87
N ASP A 125 11.30 4.80 10.04
CA ASP A 125 11.96 3.78 10.89
C ASP A 125 11.73 2.32 10.45
N GLY A 126 11.10 2.11 9.29
CA GLY A 126 10.92 0.79 8.68
C GLY A 126 9.93 -0.13 9.40
N GLU A 127 9.37 0.26 10.55
CA GLU A 127 8.41 -0.54 11.31
C GLU A 127 7.05 0.13 11.52
N THR A 128 6.94 1.47 11.45
CA THR A 128 5.68 2.15 11.84
C THR A 128 4.83 2.71 10.71
N ASP A 129 5.41 3.12 9.58
CA ASP A 129 4.66 3.70 8.47
C ASP A 129 4.92 2.93 7.16
N ASP A 130 3.92 2.14 6.74
CA ASP A 130 3.92 1.32 5.50
C ASP A 130 3.87 2.19 4.21
N TRP A 131 3.98 3.52 4.32
CA TRP A 131 3.71 4.47 3.23
C TRP A 131 4.51 5.78 3.38
N ILE A 132 5.09 6.25 2.28
CA ILE A 132 5.75 7.56 2.18
C ILE A 132 5.08 8.37 1.06
N VAL A 133 4.85 9.66 1.30
CA VAL A 133 4.42 10.64 0.28
C VAL A 133 5.62 11.51 -0.07
N LEU A 134 5.81 11.75 -1.36
CA LEU A 134 6.93 12.52 -1.88
C LEU A 134 6.51 13.22 -3.18
N ASP A 135 7.17 14.33 -3.49
CA ASP A 135 6.90 15.06 -4.74
C ASP A 135 7.53 14.34 -5.94
N ASN A 136 8.78 13.89 -5.78
CA ASN A 136 9.53 13.16 -6.81
C ASN A 136 10.40 12.04 -6.20
N ILE A 137 10.27 10.82 -6.72
CA ILE A 137 11.05 9.63 -6.33
C ILE A 137 12.54 9.80 -6.58
N ASP A 138 12.93 10.58 -7.59
CA ASP A 138 14.33 10.78 -7.96
C ASP A 138 15.15 11.44 -6.84
N GLU A 139 14.52 12.18 -5.94
CA GLU A 139 15.18 12.87 -4.82
C GLU A 139 15.69 11.92 -3.73
N ILE A 140 15.27 10.65 -3.76
CA ILE A 140 15.61 9.67 -2.73
C ILE A 140 16.32 8.43 -3.28
N ILE A 141 16.65 8.39 -4.57
CA ILE A 141 17.42 7.30 -5.19
C ILE A 141 18.87 7.36 -4.69
N GLU A 142 19.45 6.19 -4.39
CA GLU A 142 20.88 6.01 -4.06
C GLU A 142 21.74 5.69 -5.29
#